data_AF-A0A965KDH2-F1
#
_entry.id   AF-A0A965KDH2-F1
#
_cell.length_a   1.000
_cell.length_b   1.000
_cell.length_c   1.000
_cell.angle_alpha   90.00
_cell.angle_beta   90.00
_cell.angle_gamma   90.00
#
_symmetry.space_group_name_H-M   'P 1'
#
loop_
_entity.id
_entity.type
_entity.pdbx_description
1 polymer ?
#
loop_
_entity_poly.entity_id
_entity_poly.type
_entity_poly.pdbx_seq_one_letter_code
_entity_poly.pdbx_strand_id
1 'polypeptide(L)' 'MAVPKRKTSPSRKGMRQQRHARAVAGAYMENPDTGTLTLRHHASREADGSMWFKGKMIKKAKVKAEPTAEAPAAE' A
#
# COMPACT_ATOMS: atom_id res chain seq x y z
N MET A 1 -32.08 -7.60 27.51
CA MET A 1 -31.20 -7.34 26.36
C MET A 1 -32.04 -7.31 25.08
N ALA A 2 -31.82 -6.35 24.19
CA ALA A 2 -32.55 -6.31 22.92
C ALA A 2 -32.02 -7.40 21.98
N VAL A 3 -32.90 -8.28 21.49
CA VAL A 3 -32.56 -9.36 20.56
C VAL A 3 -33.33 -9.15 19.25
N PRO A 4 -32.70 -9.33 18.07
CA PRO A 4 -33.40 -9.24 16.80
C PRO A 4 -34.56 -10.24 16.72
N LYS A 5 -35.78 -9.72 16.57
CA LYS A 5 -36.97 -10.58 16.47
C LYS A 5 -37.04 -11.36 15.15
N ARG A 6 -36.41 -10.85 14.09
CA ARG A 6 -36.42 -11.44 12.74
C ARG A 6 -35.04 -11.31 12.08
N LYS A 7 -34.73 -12.25 11.19
CA LYS A 7 -33.55 -12.19 10.33
C LYS A 7 -33.66 -10.97 9.39
N THR A 8 -32.58 -10.22 9.26
CA THR A 8 -32.49 -9.15 8.25
C THR A 8 -32.44 -9.74 6.85
N SER A 9 -33.30 -9.27 5.94
CA SER A 9 -33.30 -9.74 4.55
C SER A 9 -31.97 -9.43 3.85
N PRO A 10 -31.55 -10.25 2.87
CA PRO A 10 -30.34 -9.99 2.09
C PRO A 10 -30.33 -8.61 1.43
N SER A 11 -31.47 -8.17 0.89
CA SER A 11 -31.62 -6.82 0.30
C SER A 11 -31.38 -5.70 1.33
N ARG A 12 -32.01 -5.78 2.52
CA ARG A 12 -31.82 -4.78 3.59
C ARG A 12 -30.38 -4.79 4.13
N LYS A 13 -29.75 -5.96 4.21
CA LYS A 13 -28.33 -6.10 4.57
C LYS A 13 -27.43 -5.48 3.49
N GLY A 14 -27.68 -5.77 2.22
CA GLY A 14 -26.89 -5.27 1.08
C GLY A 14 -26.93 -3.75 0.97
N MET A 15 -28.11 -3.14 1.00
CA MET A 15 -28.24 -1.66 0.97
C MET A 15 -27.53 -0.98 2.15
N ARG A 16 -27.55 -1.61 3.33
CA ARG A 16 -26.80 -1.10 4.49
C ARG A 16 -25.30 -1.21 4.25
N GLN A 17 -24.81 -2.37 3.81
CA GLN A 17 -23.38 -2.61 3.57
C GLN A 17 -22.79 -1.76 2.44
N GLN A 18 -23.54 -1.52 1.37
CA GLN A 18 -23.11 -0.66 0.25
C GLN A 18 -22.71 0.74 0.73
N ARG A 19 -23.45 1.30 1.69
CA ARG A 19 -23.16 2.62 2.28
C ARG A 19 -21.92 2.62 3.19
N HIS A 20 -21.48 1.45 3.64
CA HIS A 20 -20.28 1.29 4.46
C HIS A 20 -19.01 1.03 3.62
N ALA A 21 -19.16 0.76 2.31
CA ALA A 21 -18.02 0.56 1.45
C ALA A 21 -17.22 1.87 1.34
N ARG A 22 -16.04 1.92 1.95
CA ARG A 22 -15.08 3.01 1.76
C ARG A 22 -14.41 2.85 0.40
N ALA A 23 -15.13 3.20 -0.67
CA ALA A 23 -14.60 3.23 -2.02
C ALA A 23 -13.87 4.55 -2.33
N VAL A 24 -13.27 5.19 -1.33
CA VAL A 24 -12.43 6.36 -1.56
C VAL A 24 -11.04 5.84 -1.87
N ALA A 25 -10.75 5.66 -3.15
CA ALA A 25 -9.37 5.49 -3.59
C ALA A 25 -8.56 6.72 -3.15
N GLY A 26 -7.33 6.51 -2.66
CA GLY A 26 -6.42 7.61 -2.36
C GLY A 26 -6.19 8.48 -3.60
N ALA A 27 -5.86 9.76 -3.40
CA ALA A 27 -5.42 10.62 -4.49
C ALA A 27 -4.01 10.18 -4.92
N TYR A 28 -3.95 9.26 -5.88
CA TYR A 28 -2.70 8.78 -6.45
C TYR A 28 -2.25 9.68 -7.60
N MET A 29 -0.95 9.94 -7.68
CA MET A 29 -0.29 10.73 -8.71
C MET A 29 1.04 10.06 -9.05
N GLU A 30 1.44 10.13 -10.31
CA GLU A 30 2.76 9.65 -10.73
C GLU A 30 3.84 10.64 -10.25
N ASN A 31 4.93 10.11 -9.71
CA ASN A 31 6.10 10.89 -9.39
C ASN A 31 6.84 11.24 -10.70
N PRO A 32 7.04 12.51 -11.06
CA PRO A 32 7.70 12.89 -12.31
C PRO A 32 9.15 12.41 -12.43
N ASP A 33 9.84 12.19 -11.30
CA ASP A 33 11.27 11.84 -11.32
C ASP A 33 11.50 10.33 -11.43
N THR A 34 10.66 9.53 -10.77
CA THR A 34 10.84 8.07 -10.65
C THR A 34 9.77 7.27 -11.39
N GLY A 35 8.70 7.92 -11.86
CA GLY A 35 7.59 7.27 -12.56
C GLY A 35 6.71 6.39 -11.67
N THR A 36 6.92 6.37 -10.35
CA THR A 36 6.15 5.52 -9.44
C THR A 36 4.86 6.17 -8.98
N LEU A 37 3.85 5.33 -8.68
CA LEU A 37 2.58 5.79 -8.14
C LEU A 37 2.76 6.24 -6.67
N THR A 38 2.41 7.49 -6.38
CA THR A 38 2.54 8.09 -5.06
C THR A 38 1.23 8.66 -4.58
N LEU A 39 1.04 8.71 -3.25
CA LEU A 39 -0.02 9.51 -2.69
C LEU A 39 0.33 10.99 -2.85
N ARG A 40 -0.64 11.79 -3.25
CA ARG A 40 -0.49 13.24 -3.40
C ARG A 40 0.05 13.84 -2.09
N HIS A 41 1.18 14.56 -2.19
CA HIS A 41 1.94 15.16 -1.07
C HIS A 41 2.76 14.21 -0.18
N HIS A 42 2.87 12.93 -0.52
CA HIS A 42 3.75 12.00 0.17
C HIS A 42 5.05 11.76 -0.61
N ALA A 43 6.09 11.34 0.10
CA ALA A 43 7.32 10.86 -0.53
C ALA A 43 7.10 9.47 -1.15
N SER A 44 7.66 9.22 -2.33
CA SER A 44 7.73 7.87 -2.90
C SER A 44 8.76 7.05 -2.16
N ARG A 45 8.46 5.77 -1.92
CA ARG A 45 9.44 4.80 -1.44
C ARG A 45 9.77 3.89 -2.60
N GLU A 46 11.01 3.95 -3.04
CA GLU A 46 11.51 3.17 -4.17
C GLU A 46 12.05 1.81 -3.71
N ALA A 47 12.24 0.88 -4.67
CA ALA A 47 12.65 -0.50 -4.39
C ALA A 47 14.05 -0.61 -3.74
N ASP A 48 14.94 0.32 -4.08
CA ASP A 48 16.29 0.49 -3.51
C ASP A 48 16.25 1.06 -2.07
N GLY A 49 15.06 1.33 -1.53
CA GLY A 49 14.85 1.92 -0.22
C GLY A 49 15.15 3.43 -0.18
N SER A 50 15.42 4.07 -1.32
CA SER A 50 15.50 5.52 -1.41
C SER A 50 14.11 6.15 -1.27
N MET A 51 14.06 7.38 -0.77
CA MET A 51 12.82 8.15 -0.68
C MET A 51 12.92 9.45 -1.47
N TRP A 52 11.95 9.68 -2.35
CA TRP A 52 11.92 10.84 -3.26
C TRP A 52 10.70 11.71 -3.02
N PHE A 53 10.88 13.02 -3.11
CA PHE A 53 9.79 13.97 -3.01
C PHE A 53 10.16 15.26 -3.72
N LYS A 54 9.30 15.73 -4.63
CA LYS A 54 9.46 17.01 -5.34
C LYS A 54 10.86 17.18 -5.97
N GLY A 55 11.33 16.23 -6.78
CA GLY A 55 12.65 16.35 -7.43
C GLY A 55 13.85 16.02 -6.57
N LYS A 56 13.65 15.71 -5.27
CA LYS A 56 14.76 15.54 -4.33
C LYS A 56 14.73 14.17 -3.68
N MET A 57 15.90 13.54 -3.66
CA MET A 57 16.15 12.37 -2.83
C MET A 57 16.28 12.81 -1.37
N ILE A 58 15.29 12.48 -0.54
CA ILE A 58 15.29 12.81 0.90
C ILE A 58 16.10 11.78 1.68
N LYS A 59 15.97 10.49 1.34
CA LYS A 59 16.73 9.40 1.99
C LYS A 59 17.50 8.64 0.94
N LYS A 60 18.78 8.42 1.22
CA LYS A 60 19.67 7.62 0.39
C LYS A 60 19.20 6.16 0.37
N ALA A 61 19.48 5.48 -0.74
CA ALA A 61 19.24 4.05 -0.89
C ALA A 61 19.88 3.27 0.26
N LYS A 62 19.12 2.35 0.86
CA LYS A 62 19.64 1.47 1.89
C LYS A 62 20.08 0.19 1.18
N VAL A 63 21.37 0.09 0.88
CA VAL A 63 21.98 -1.16 0.40
C VAL A 63 21.69 -2.24 1.43
N LYS A 64 20.78 -3.17 1.11
CA LYS A 64 20.59 -4.37 1.89
C LYS A 64 21.71 -5.31 1.47
N ALA A 65 22.64 -5.59 2.38
CA ALA A 65 23.68 -6.59 2.14
C ALA A 65 23.01 -7.93 1.83
N GLU A 66 23.33 -8.51 0.67
CA GLU A 66 22.93 -9.86 0.27
C GLU A 66 23.40 -10.87 1.34
N PRO A 67 22.56 -11.85 1.75
CA PRO A 67 23.05 -13.01 2.47
C PRO A 67 23.75 -13.94 1.46
N THR A 68 25.07 -14.04 1.55
CA THR A 68 25.86 -15.06 0.86
C THR A 68 25.39 -16.45 1.29
N ALA A 69 24.74 -17.19 0.38
CA ALA A 69 24.47 -18.61 0.55
C ALA A 69 24.53 -19.32 -0.80
N GLU A 70 25.75 -19.59 -1.26
CA GLU A 70 26.08 -20.73 -2.11
C GLU A 70 27.56 -21.07 -1.87
N ALA A 71 27.78 -21.89 -0.85
CA ALA A 71 29.05 -22.61 -0.72
C ALA A 71 28.99 -23.81 -1.68
N PRO A 72 29.97 -23.99 -2.58
CA PRO A 72 30.01 -25.18 -3.41
C PRO A 72 30.35 -26.37 -2.52
N ALA A 73 29.44 -27.35 -2.46
CA ALA A 73 29.71 -28.64 -1.88
C ALA A 73 30.83 -29.32 -2.67
N ALA A 74 32.01 -29.39 -2.07
CA ALA A 74 33.12 -30.24 -2.49
C ALA A 74 33.49 -31.14 -1.31
N GLU A 75 33.76 -32.39 -1.67
CA GLU A 75 34.15 -33.56 -0.86
C GLU A 75 33.02 -34.38 -0.20
#